data_AF-A0A183BPU3-F1
#
_entry.id   AF-A0A183BPU3-F1
#
_cell.length_a   1.000
_cell.length_b   1.000
_cell.length_c   1.000
_cell.angle_alpha   90.00
_cell.angle_beta   90.00
_cell.angle_gamma   90.00
#
_symmetry.space_group_name_H-M   'P 1'
#
loop_
_entity.id
_entity.type
_entity.pdbx_description
1 polymer ?
#
loop_
_entity_poly.entity_id
_entity_poly.type
_entity_poly.pdbx_seq_one_letter_code
_entity_poly.pdbx_strand_id
1 'polypeptide(L)'
;MGGVLGVRLSLDEAGDHSLYLDGTKRIGLVHLAYGYLAEHFPENDLDLLIMMERSTAIMSPNLRLQLAGTKKIQQVLSKPGVLERFFPNNPQQVAKIRVTFAELWGLGEHDAITEAVVQNAMKNNQEYVMKSQMDGGHGIYFDDDITNMLNTLTKEERGAFILMKKIKPLVVKNFCVRPFEPPRQEDVNSELGIYGSLIGDQTTRQVLVNTVNGHSVRSKAASRNMGGICSGGGVIDSVMLFPSNEFN
;
A
#
# COMPACT_ATOMS: atom_id res chain seq x y z
N MET A 1 20.53 4.00 3.61
CA MET A 1 20.82 2.69 4.23
C MET A 1 22.29 2.28 4.04
N GLY A 2 22.93 2.58 2.90
CA GLY A 2 24.22 2.01 2.52
C GLY A 2 25.47 2.54 3.20
N GLY A 3 25.43 3.70 3.89
CA GLY A 3 26.66 4.26 4.48
C GLY A 3 27.28 3.41 5.61
N VAL A 4 26.45 2.78 6.45
CA VAL A 4 26.92 2.01 7.64
C VAL A 4 26.54 0.54 7.56
N LEU A 5 25.38 0.19 6.96
CA LEU A 5 24.95 -1.21 6.87
C LEU A 5 25.60 -1.95 5.68
N GLY A 6 25.78 -1.28 4.54
CA GLY A 6 26.33 -1.90 3.33
C GLY A 6 27.75 -2.42 3.50
N VAL A 7 28.56 -1.74 4.30
CA VAL A 7 29.94 -2.15 4.61
C VAL A 7 30.04 -3.26 5.67
N ARG A 8 28.93 -3.59 6.33
CA ARG A 8 28.87 -4.59 7.41
C ARG A 8 28.19 -5.89 6.98
N LEU A 9 27.51 -5.88 5.84
CA LEU A 9 26.86 -7.06 5.29
C LEU A 9 27.74 -7.71 4.24
N SER A 10 27.85 -9.04 4.30
CA SER A 10 28.57 -9.84 3.32
C SER A 10 27.76 -11.08 2.97
N LEU A 11 27.76 -11.46 1.70
CA LEU A 11 27.10 -12.65 1.18
C LEU A 11 28.14 -13.75 0.90
N ASP A 12 27.90 -14.96 1.39
CA ASP A 12 28.69 -16.14 1.05
C ASP A 12 28.34 -16.64 -0.36
N GLU A 13 28.78 -15.92 -1.38
CA GLU A 13 28.49 -16.25 -2.80
C GLU A 13 29.17 -17.54 -3.27
N ALA A 14 30.26 -17.95 -2.62
CA ALA A 14 30.96 -19.19 -2.96
C ALA A 14 30.33 -20.43 -2.29
N GLY A 15 29.52 -20.23 -1.24
CA GLY A 15 28.87 -21.27 -0.48
C GLY A 15 27.35 -21.32 -0.70
N ASP A 16 26.60 -21.24 0.40
CA ASP A 16 25.14 -21.43 0.41
C ASP A 16 24.35 -20.12 0.27
N HIS A 17 25.00 -19.00 -0.07
CA HIS A 17 24.41 -17.67 -0.07
C HIS A 17 23.92 -17.22 1.32
N SER A 18 24.54 -17.67 2.41
CA SER A 18 24.29 -17.10 3.74
C SER A 18 24.70 -15.64 3.83
N LEU A 19 23.81 -14.82 4.40
CA LEU A 19 24.09 -13.42 4.71
C LEU A 19 24.72 -13.30 6.10
N TYR A 20 25.80 -12.53 6.22
CA TYR A 20 26.51 -12.30 7.48
C TYR A 20 26.57 -10.82 7.84
N LEU A 21 26.42 -10.51 9.12
CA LEU A 21 26.75 -9.23 9.73
C LEU A 21 28.16 -9.29 10.32
N ASP A 22 28.99 -8.31 9.98
CA ASP A 22 30.39 -8.16 10.40
C ASP A 22 31.21 -9.45 10.19
N GLY A 23 30.90 -10.21 9.13
CA GLY A 23 31.55 -11.47 8.77
C GLY A 23 31.40 -12.63 9.79
N THR A 24 30.64 -12.44 10.87
CA THR A 24 30.63 -13.37 12.02
C THR A 24 29.24 -13.86 12.39
N LYS A 25 28.20 -13.06 12.15
CA LYS A 25 26.83 -13.39 12.56
C LYS A 25 25.97 -13.69 11.36
N ARG A 26 25.60 -14.95 11.19
CA ARG A 26 24.64 -15.35 10.15
C ARG A 26 23.27 -14.72 10.41
N ILE A 27 22.69 -14.11 9.39
CA ILE A 27 21.38 -13.46 9.44
C ILE A 27 20.32 -14.46 8.97
N GLY A 28 19.35 -14.76 9.83
CA GLY A 28 18.22 -15.63 9.49
C GLY A 28 16.99 -14.90 8.95
N LEU A 29 16.84 -13.61 9.26
CA LEU A 29 15.69 -12.78 8.88
C LEU A 29 16.16 -11.34 8.63
N VAL A 30 15.70 -10.76 7.52
CA VAL A 30 15.81 -9.34 7.20
C VAL A 30 14.40 -8.75 7.22
N HIS A 31 14.16 -7.85 8.17
CA HIS A 31 12.91 -7.10 8.24
C HIS A 31 13.12 -5.69 7.65
N LEU A 32 12.49 -5.44 6.50
CA LEU A 32 12.57 -4.15 5.81
C LEU A 32 11.46 -3.21 6.32
N ALA A 33 11.81 -2.34 7.26
CA ALA A 33 10.95 -1.25 7.74
C ALA A 33 11.16 0.07 6.95
N TYR A 34 11.97 0.03 5.90
CA TYR A 34 12.38 1.16 5.05
C TYR A 34 12.67 0.61 3.63
N GLY A 35 12.86 1.47 2.62
CA GLY A 35 13.05 1.00 1.24
C GLY A 35 11.76 0.82 0.42
N TYR A 36 10.68 1.52 0.80
CA TYR A 36 9.43 1.57 0.02
C TYR A 36 9.29 2.82 -0.88
N LEU A 37 10.27 3.75 -0.85
CA LEU A 37 10.34 4.93 -1.72
C LEU A 37 11.66 4.92 -2.49
N ALA A 38 11.68 5.50 -3.69
CA ALA A 38 12.92 5.61 -4.49
C ALA A 38 14.00 6.41 -3.74
N GLU A 39 13.61 7.46 -3.02
CA GLU A 39 14.46 8.31 -2.17
C GLU A 39 15.19 7.53 -1.07
N HIS A 40 14.68 6.34 -0.73
CA HIS A 40 15.30 5.47 0.26
C HIS A 40 16.52 4.72 -0.28
N PHE A 41 16.74 4.74 -1.59
CA PHE A 41 17.85 4.07 -2.28
C PHE A 41 18.73 5.08 -3.03
N PRO A 42 19.68 5.75 -2.35
CA PRO A 42 20.78 6.43 -3.05
C PRO A 42 21.60 5.44 -3.90
N GLU A 43 22.41 5.92 -4.85
CA GLU A 43 23.02 5.15 -5.97
C GLU A 43 23.72 3.81 -5.62
N ASN A 44 24.05 3.52 -4.37
CA ASN A 44 24.69 2.26 -3.92
C ASN A 44 23.77 1.33 -3.08
N ASP A 45 22.55 1.75 -2.73
CA ASP A 45 21.67 1.02 -1.82
C ASP A 45 20.87 -0.09 -2.53
N LEU A 46 20.83 -0.07 -3.87
CA LEU A 46 20.18 -1.12 -4.66
C LEU A 46 20.99 -2.44 -4.62
N ASP A 47 22.32 -2.35 -4.70
CA ASP A 47 23.19 -3.53 -4.59
C ASP A 47 23.05 -4.22 -3.23
N LEU A 48 22.82 -3.44 -2.17
CA LEU A 48 22.52 -3.97 -0.84
C LEU A 48 21.20 -4.73 -0.82
N LEU A 49 20.14 -4.20 -1.44
CA LEU A 49 18.86 -4.89 -1.57
C LEU A 49 19.01 -6.19 -2.38
N ILE A 50 19.75 -6.14 -3.49
CA ILE A 50 20.03 -7.31 -4.34
C ILE A 50 20.80 -8.37 -3.54
N MET A 51 21.80 -7.97 -2.75
CA MET A 51 22.55 -8.88 -1.88
C MET A 51 21.63 -9.56 -0.85
N MET A 52 20.77 -8.79 -0.17
CA MET A 52 19.83 -9.35 0.82
C MET A 52 18.82 -10.30 0.16
N GLU A 53 18.22 -9.92 -0.97
CA GLU A 53 17.25 -10.73 -1.72
C GLU A 53 17.84 -12.01 -2.32
N ARG A 54 19.14 -12.02 -2.63
CA ARG A 54 19.87 -13.22 -3.11
C ARG A 54 20.28 -14.16 -1.99
N SER A 55 20.18 -13.73 -0.74
CA SER A 55 20.62 -14.53 0.40
C SER A 55 19.61 -15.60 0.82
N THR A 56 20.05 -16.52 1.70
CA THR A 56 19.18 -17.49 2.35
C THR A 56 18.39 -16.93 3.55
N ALA A 57 18.59 -15.66 3.90
CA ALA A 57 17.81 -15.02 4.95
C ALA A 57 16.33 -14.90 4.53
N ILE A 58 15.42 -15.07 5.48
CA ILE A 58 14.00 -14.82 5.26
C ILE A 58 13.80 -13.31 5.09
N MET A 59 13.21 -12.88 3.98
CA MET A 59 12.93 -11.47 3.72
C MET A 59 11.49 -11.11 4.13
N SER A 60 11.30 -9.99 4.84
CA SER A 60 9.99 -9.53 5.32
C SER A 60 9.80 -8.01 5.14
N PRO A 61 9.07 -7.57 4.10
CA PRO A 61 8.66 -8.36 2.92
C PRO A 61 9.87 -8.68 2.02
N ASN A 62 9.70 -9.63 1.10
CA ASN A 62 10.60 -9.79 -0.05
C ASN A 62 10.14 -8.93 -1.23
N LEU A 63 10.98 -8.78 -2.25
CA LEU A 63 10.70 -7.96 -3.43
C LEU A 63 9.39 -8.34 -4.13
N ARG A 64 9.06 -9.63 -4.19
CA ARG A 64 7.81 -10.11 -4.82
C ARG A 64 6.58 -9.63 -4.05
N LEU A 65 6.61 -9.70 -2.71
CA LEU A 65 5.54 -9.21 -1.86
C LEU A 65 5.43 -7.69 -1.91
N GLN A 66 6.55 -6.98 -1.98
CA GLN A 66 6.56 -5.52 -2.16
C GLN A 66 5.91 -5.12 -3.48
N LEU A 67 6.22 -5.80 -4.59
CA LEU A 67 5.58 -5.57 -5.90
C LEU A 67 4.09 -5.94 -5.89
N ALA A 68 3.71 -7.00 -5.19
CA ALA A 68 2.31 -7.40 -5.03
C ALA A 68 1.48 -6.35 -4.27
N GLY A 69 2.11 -5.52 -3.43
CA GLY A 69 1.48 -4.41 -2.71
C GLY A 69 1.24 -3.14 -3.55
N THR A 70 1.66 -3.11 -4.82
CA THR A 70 1.52 -1.91 -5.66
C THR A 70 0.06 -1.59 -6.00
N LYS A 71 -0.21 -0.30 -6.23
CA LYS A 71 -1.54 0.18 -6.64
C LYS A 71 -1.96 -0.43 -7.99
N LYS A 72 -1.01 -0.67 -8.89
CA LYS A 72 -1.29 -1.35 -10.16
C LYS A 72 -1.76 -2.79 -9.92
N ILE A 73 -1.15 -3.55 -9.02
CA ILE A 73 -1.61 -4.90 -8.70
C ILE A 73 -3.00 -4.86 -8.03
N GLN A 74 -3.24 -3.92 -7.11
CA GLN A 74 -4.58 -3.68 -6.55
C GLN A 74 -5.63 -3.46 -7.66
N GLN A 75 -5.33 -2.60 -8.64
CA GLN A 75 -6.18 -2.34 -9.80
C GLN A 75 -6.36 -3.56 -10.70
N VAL A 76 -5.29 -4.33 -10.97
CA VAL A 76 -5.36 -5.52 -11.82
C VAL A 76 -6.18 -6.63 -11.17
N LEU A 77 -6.07 -6.81 -9.85
CA LEU A 77 -6.87 -7.78 -9.09
C LEU A 77 -8.37 -7.47 -9.11
N SER A 78 -8.77 -6.21 -9.30
CA SER A 78 -10.18 -5.83 -9.40
C SER A 78 -10.81 -6.23 -10.74
N LYS A 79 -10.01 -6.43 -11.80
CA LYS A 79 -10.51 -6.83 -13.12
C LYS A 79 -11.24 -8.20 -13.03
N PRO A 80 -12.35 -8.38 -13.75
CA PRO A 80 -13.04 -9.68 -13.82
C PRO A 80 -12.11 -10.81 -14.27
N GLY A 81 -12.22 -11.98 -13.64
CA GLY A 81 -11.45 -13.18 -14.00
C GLY A 81 -10.02 -13.22 -13.45
N VAL A 82 -9.46 -12.09 -12.96
CA VAL A 82 -8.07 -12.07 -12.46
C VAL A 82 -7.98 -12.69 -11.07
N LEU A 83 -8.86 -12.31 -10.14
CA LEU A 83 -8.85 -12.81 -8.77
C LEU A 83 -9.14 -14.33 -8.72
N GLU A 84 -10.00 -14.80 -9.61
CA GLU A 84 -10.39 -16.21 -9.78
C GLU A 84 -9.17 -17.10 -10.07
N ARG A 85 -8.13 -16.58 -10.74
CA ARG A 85 -6.89 -17.33 -11.00
C ARG A 85 -6.14 -17.71 -9.72
N PHE A 86 -6.28 -16.92 -8.66
CA PHE A 86 -5.65 -17.19 -7.35
C PHE A 86 -6.53 -18.06 -6.44
N PHE A 87 -7.82 -18.21 -6.77
CA PHE A 87 -8.81 -18.96 -6.01
C PHE A 87 -9.69 -19.83 -6.94
N PRO A 88 -9.11 -20.70 -7.79
CA PRO A 88 -9.81 -21.35 -8.91
C PRO A 88 -10.99 -22.21 -8.46
N ASN A 89 -10.94 -22.75 -7.24
CA ASN A 89 -11.98 -23.62 -6.66
C ASN A 89 -12.66 -22.99 -5.44
N ASN A 90 -12.58 -21.67 -5.26
CA ASN A 90 -13.15 -21.00 -4.10
C ASN A 90 -13.89 -19.69 -4.47
N PRO A 91 -15.04 -19.80 -5.17
CA PRO A 91 -15.82 -18.63 -5.58
C PRO A 91 -16.34 -17.82 -4.39
N GLN A 92 -16.58 -18.46 -3.24
CA GLN A 92 -17.01 -17.77 -2.02
C GLN A 92 -15.93 -16.83 -1.49
N GLN A 93 -14.66 -17.26 -1.50
CA GLN A 93 -13.53 -16.40 -1.12
C GLN A 93 -13.36 -15.24 -2.11
N VAL A 94 -13.49 -15.51 -3.41
CA VAL A 94 -13.48 -14.46 -4.44
C VAL A 94 -14.55 -13.41 -4.15
N ALA A 95 -15.79 -13.83 -3.85
CA ALA A 95 -16.89 -12.92 -3.54
C ALA A 95 -16.61 -12.07 -2.29
N LYS A 96 -16.08 -12.68 -1.22
CA LYS A 96 -15.72 -11.99 0.04
C LYS A 96 -14.61 -10.95 -0.15
N ILE A 97 -13.65 -11.20 -1.04
CA ILE A 97 -12.60 -10.22 -1.35
C ILE A 97 -13.15 -9.14 -2.29
N ARG A 98 -13.90 -9.54 -3.32
CA ARG A 98 -14.40 -8.61 -4.35
C ARG A 98 -15.33 -7.55 -3.79
N VAL A 99 -16.14 -7.87 -2.79
CA VAL A 99 -17.03 -6.89 -2.13
C VAL A 99 -16.26 -5.78 -1.39
N THR A 100 -14.97 -5.97 -1.08
CA THR A 100 -14.15 -4.93 -0.44
C THR A 100 -13.48 -4.00 -1.44
N PHE A 101 -13.60 -4.24 -2.74
CA PHE A 101 -12.98 -3.40 -3.76
C PHE A 101 -13.85 -2.20 -4.09
N ALA A 102 -13.25 -1.01 -4.07
CA ALA A 102 -13.81 0.11 -4.81
C ALA A 102 -13.55 -0.08 -6.31
N GLU A 103 -14.23 0.70 -7.15
CA GLU A 103 -13.96 0.72 -8.57
C GLU A 103 -12.57 1.31 -8.85
N LEU A 104 -11.81 0.63 -9.72
CA LEU A 104 -10.39 0.88 -9.98
C LEU A 104 -10.12 0.74 -11.48
N TRP A 105 -9.43 1.73 -12.06
CA TRP A 105 -9.12 1.78 -13.49
C TRP A 105 -7.62 1.98 -13.71
N GLY A 106 -7.06 1.21 -14.65
CA GLY A 106 -5.74 1.48 -15.20
C GLY A 106 -5.83 2.62 -16.20
N LEU A 107 -4.78 3.44 -16.30
CA LEU A 107 -4.72 4.57 -17.22
C LEU A 107 -3.67 4.39 -18.34
N GLY A 108 -3.10 3.19 -18.46
CA GLY A 108 -2.07 2.89 -19.46
C GLY A 108 -2.63 2.27 -20.74
N GLU A 109 -3.88 1.84 -20.71
CA GLU A 109 -4.58 1.29 -21.86
C GLU A 109 -5.05 2.43 -22.79
N HIS A 110 -4.87 2.28 -24.11
CA HIS A 110 -5.23 3.29 -25.11
C HIS A 110 -6.56 2.95 -25.82
N ASP A 111 -7.53 2.49 -25.06
CA ASP A 111 -8.86 2.11 -25.55
C ASP A 111 -9.94 3.14 -25.20
N ALA A 112 -11.10 3.01 -25.85
CA ALA A 112 -12.21 3.94 -25.67
C ALA A 112 -12.77 3.97 -24.23
N ILE A 113 -12.65 2.86 -23.50
CA ILE A 113 -13.13 2.75 -22.11
C ILE A 113 -12.23 3.60 -21.21
N THR A 114 -10.92 3.47 -21.37
CA THR A 114 -9.93 4.20 -20.59
C THR A 114 -10.02 5.69 -20.87
N GLU A 115 -10.14 6.10 -22.13
CA GLU A 115 -10.33 7.52 -22.48
C GLU A 115 -11.65 8.07 -21.93
N ALA A 116 -12.74 7.29 -21.95
CA ALA A 116 -14.01 7.72 -21.35
C ALA A 116 -13.89 7.93 -19.83
N VAL A 117 -13.16 7.05 -19.13
CA VAL A 117 -12.88 7.20 -17.69
C VAL A 117 -12.03 8.44 -17.42
N VAL A 118 -10.98 8.68 -18.21
CA VAL A 118 -10.12 9.88 -18.11
C VAL A 118 -10.96 11.14 -18.29
N GLN A 119 -11.78 11.21 -19.35
CA GLN A 119 -12.65 12.36 -19.61
C GLN A 119 -13.69 12.57 -18.51
N ASN A 120 -14.22 11.49 -17.92
CA ASN A 120 -15.12 11.60 -16.78
C ASN A 120 -14.39 12.14 -15.55
N ALA A 121 -13.18 11.65 -15.27
CA ALA A 121 -12.36 12.08 -14.14
C ALA A 121 -11.99 13.56 -14.23
N MET A 122 -11.68 14.07 -15.43
CA MET A 122 -11.38 15.49 -15.63
C MET A 122 -12.58 16.40 -15.33
N LYS A 123 -13.81 15.91 -15.56
CA LYS A 123 -15.05 16.67 -15.31
C LYS A 123 -15.56 16.51 -13.88
N ASN A 124 -15.39 15.33 -13.30
CA ASN A 124 -15.94 14.95 -11.99
C ASN A 124 -14.81 14.61 -11.00
N ASN A 125 -13.76 15.42 -10.95
CA ASN A 125 -12.53 15.09 -10.22
C ASN A 125 -12.72 14.77 -8.72
N GLN A 126 -13.73 15.37 -8.08
CA GLN A 126 -14.13 15.11 -6.69
C GLN A 126 -14.59 13.67 -6.43
N GLU A 127 -15.01 12.94 -7.48
CA GLU A 127 -15.49 11.56 -7.38
C GLU A 127 -14.36 10.52 -7.42
N TYR A 128 -13.12 10.97 -7.63
CA TYR A 128 -11.98 10.09 -7.86
C TYR A 128 -10.79 10.45 -6.97
N VAL A 129 -9.85 9.51 -6.90
CA VAL A 129 -8.51 9.70 -6.39
C VAL A 129 -7.56 9.09 -7.41
N MET A 130 -6.58 9.86 -7.88
CA MET A 130 -5.54 9.37 -8.77
C MET A 130 -4.30 8.99 -7.95
N LYS A 131 -3.71 7.84 -8.24
CA LYS A 131 -2.59 7.30 -7.45
C LYS A 131 -1.47 6.83 -8.37
N SER A 132 -0.25 7.29 -8.13
CA SER A 132 0.95 6.67 -8.68
C SER A 132 1.30 5.39 -7.91
N GLN A 133 2.40 4.73 -8.29
CA GLN A 133 2.88 3.53 -7.61
C GLN A 133 3.68 3.81 -6.32
N MET A 134 3.73 5.08 -5.88
CA MET A 134 4.37 5.45 -4.62
C MET A 134 3.52 5.03 -3.40
N ASP A 135 4.18 4.91 -2.27
CA ASP A 135 3.59 4.55 -0.97
C ASP A 135 3.86 5.64 0.08
N GLY A 136 3.51 5.41 1.34
CA GLY A 136 3.79 6.33 2.46
C GLY A 136 2.98 7.64 2.42
N GLY A 137 1.94 7.70 1.58
CA GLY A 137 1.16 8.92 1.35
C GLY A 137 1.69 9.80 0.22
N HIS A 138 2.70 9.36 -0.53
CA HIS A 138 3.19 10.05 -1.71
C HIS A 138 2.41 9.65 -2.97
N GLY A 139 2.40 10.52 -3.98
CA GLY A 139 1.81 10.22 -5.28
C GLY A 139 0.30 10.00 -5.27
N ILE A 140 -0.42 10.69 -4.37
CA ILE A 140 -1.89 10.68 -4.31
C ILE A 140 -2.39 12.07 -4.69
N TYR A 141 -3.25 12.13 -5.69
CA TYR A 141 -3.79 13.36 -6.25
C TYR A 141 -5.31 13.36 -6.08
N PHE A 142 -5.83 14.52 -5.69
CA PHE A 142 -7.23 14.73 -5.41
C PHE A 142 -7.73 15.92 -6.21
N ASP A 143 -9.03 15.95 -6.47
CA ASP A 143 -9.70 17.19 -6.87
C ASP A 143 -9.02 17.80 -8.12
N ASP A 144 -8.72 19.09 -8.14
CA ASP A 144 -8.14 19.75 -9.31
C ASP A 144 -6.74 19.24 -9.69
N ASP A 145 -5.99 18.64 -8.74
CA ASP A 145 -4.70 18.03 -9.03
C ASP A 145 -4.83 16.86 -10.01
N ILE A 146 -5.96 16.14 -9.98
CA ILE A 146 -6.24 15.06 -10.95
C ILE A 146 -6.32 15.64 -12.36
N THR A 147 -7.10 16.70 -12.54
CA THR A 147 -7.28 17.35 -13.85
C THR A 147 -5.97 17.96 -14.33
N ASN A 148 -5.22 18.62 -13.44
CA ASN A 148 -3.91 19.18 -13.75
C ASN A 148 -2.94 18.10 -14.24
N MET A 149 -2.81 16.99 -13.50
CA MET A 149 -1.95 15.86 -13.90
C MET A 149 -2.38 15.25 -15.25
N LEU A 150 -3.68 15.02 -15.46
CA LEU A 150 -4.16 14.41 -16.71
C LEU A 150 -3.95 15.32 -17.94
N ASN A 151 -3.90 16.63 -17.75
CA ASN A 151 -3.58 17.60 -18.79
C ASN A 151 -2.09 17.65 -19.13
N THR A 152 -1.21 17.36 -18.16
CA THR A 152 0.25 17.43 -18.37
C THR A 152 0.84 16.11 -18.88
N LEU A 153 0.29 14.97 -18.46
CA LEU A 153 0.83 13.65 -18.80
C LEU A 153 0.55 13.27 -20.26
N THR A 154 1.55 12.71 -20.92
CA THR A 154 1.35 12.00 -22.19
C THR A 154 0.50 10.74 -21.99
N LYS A 155 0.01 10.15 -23.08
CA LYS A 155 -0.77 8.92 -23.00
C LYS A 155 0.03 7.78 -22.37
N GLU A 156 1.31 7.71 -22.67
CA GLU A 156 2.23 6.70 -22.18
C GLU A 156 2.51 6.90 -20.69
N GLU A 157 2.74 8.14 -20.25
CA GLU A 157 3.03 8.47 -18.84
C GLU A 157 1.85 8.19 -17.90
N ARG A 158 0.61 8.28 -18.40
CA ARG A 158 -0.58 7.88 -17.63
C ARG A 158 -0.52 6.44 -17.14
N GLY A 159 0.23 5.55 -17.82
CA GLY A 159 0.43 4.17 -17.41
C GLY A 159 1.09 4.00 -16.04
N ALA A 160 1.77 5.02 -15.51
CA ALA A 160 2.33 5.02 -14.15
C ALA A 160 1.27 5.18 -13.06
N PHE A 161 0.01 5.49 -13.42
CA PHE A 161 -1.05 5.83 -12.50
C PHE A 161 -2.26 4.89 -12.61
N ILE A 162 -3.04 4.87 -11.54
CA ILE A 162 -4.39 4.31 -11.53
C ILE A 162 -5.38 5.39 -11.10
N LEU A 163 -6.63 5.21 -11.50
CA LEU A 163 -7.75 5.96 -10.96
C LEU A 163 -8.57 5.05 -10.03
N MET A 164 -9.01 5.58 -8.90
CA MET A 164 -9.87 4.87 -7.95
C MET A 164 -11.08 5.73 -7.64
N LYS A 165 -12.26 5.12 -7.53
CA LYS A 165 -13.45 5.82 -7.03
C LYS A 165 -13.20 6.29 -5.60
N LYS A 166 -13.45 7.58 -5.31
CA LYS A 166 -13.26 8.15 -3.98
C LYS A 166 -14.28 7.52 -3.03
N ILE A 167 -13.78 6.86 -1.99
CA ILE A 167 -14.62 6.33 -0.91
C ILE A 167 -15.14 7.53 -0.11
N LYS A 168 -16.44 7.55 0.18
CA LYS A 168 -17.11 8.56 1.00
C LYS A 168 -17.45 7.94 2.35
N PRO A 169 -16.52 7.94 3.32
CA PRO A 169 -16.75 7.32 4.63
C PRO A 169 -17.76 8.11 5.46
N LEU A 170 -18.31 7.46 6.49
CA LEU A 170 -19.10 8.15 7.51
C LEU A 170 -18.24 9.21 8.20
N VAL A 171 -18.85 10.38 8.41
CA VAL A 171 -18.24 11.48 9.17
C VAL A 171 -18.89 11.52 10.55
N VAL A 172 -18.07 11.52 11.60
CA VAL A 172 -18.50 11.56 13.00
C VAL A 172 -17.77 12.68 13.73
N LYS A 173 -18.35 13.22 14.81
CA LYS A 173 -17.64 14.15 15.68
C LYS A 173 -16.73 13.37 16.63
N ASN A 174 -15.47 13.77 16.72
CA ASN A 174 -14.52 13.22 17.69
C ASN A 174 -13.60 14.33 18.24
N PHE A 175 -12.93 14.07 19.36
CA PHE A 175 -11.91 14.96 19.90
C PHE A 175 -10.53 14.53 19.41
N CYS A 176 -9.88 15.37 18.61
CA CYS A 176 -8.50 15.21 18.18
C CYS A 176 -7.57 15.85 19.23
N VAL A 177 -6.62 15.06 19.75
CA VAL A 177 -5.57 15.54 20.66
C VAL A 177 -4.23 15.50 19.94
N ARG A 178 -3.48 16.62 20.00
CA ARG A 178 -2.14 16.73 19.41
C ARG A 178 -1.17 17.31 20.44
N PRO A 179 0.13 16.96 20.38
CA PRO A 179 1.12 17.51 21.30
C PRO A 179 1.12 19.04 21.28
N PHE A 180 1.15 19.64 22.47
CA PHE A 180 1.25 21.10 22.65
C PHE A 180 0.07 21.92 22.09
N GLU A 181 -1.04 21.27 21.72
CA GLU A 181 -2.27 21.93 21.27
C GLU A 181 -3.44 21.57 22.20
N PRO A 182 -4.39 22.48 22.44
CA PRO A 182 -5.62 22.12 23.15
C PRO A 182 -6.42 21.09 22.35
N PRO A 183 -7.11 20.12 23.00
CA PRO A 183 -8.02 19.21 22.32
C PRO A 183 -9.05 19.95 21.49
N ARG A 184 -9.28 19.50 20.26
CA ARG A 184 -10.29 20.09 19.36
C ARG A 184 -11.34 19.08 19.00
N GLN A 185 -12.60 19.46 19.13
CA GLN A 185 -13.70 18.70 18.55
C GLN A 185 -13.75 18.99 17.06
N GLU A 186 -13.66 17.95 16.24
CA GLU A 186 -13.64 18.06 14.78
C GLU A 186 -14.58 17.00 14.19
N ASP A 187 -15.08 17.27 12.98
CA ASP A 187 -15.69 16.25 12.15
C ASP A 187 -14.57 15.40 11.55
N VAL A 188 -14.58 14.09 11.82
CA VAL A 188 -13.53 13.15 11.42
C VAL A 188 -14.09 12.02 10.57
N ASN A 189 -13.23 11.46 9.73
CA ASN A 189 -13.43 10.13 9.17
C ASN A 189 -12.27 9.22 9.57
N SER A 190 -12.57 7.92 9.64
CA SER A 190 -11.66 6.90 10.16
C SER A 190 -11.35 5.86 9.09
N GLU A 191 -10.11 5.38 9.11
CA GLU A 191 -9.63 4.29 8.27
C GLU A 191 -9.18 3.13 9.16
N LEU A 192 -9.85 1.98 9.02
CA LEU A 192 -9.51 0.74 9.73
C LEU A 192 -8.46 -0.05 8.93
N GLY A 193 -7.31 -0.25 9.54
CA GLY A 193 -6.27 -1.17 9.08
C GLY A 193 -6.35 -2.50 9.84
N ILE A 194 -6.26 -3.61 9.12
CA ILE A 194 -6.22 -4.96 9.69
C ILE A 194 -4.83 -5.55 9.45
N TYR A 195 -4.18 -6.02 10.52
CA TYR A 195 -2.85 -6.63 10.41
C TYR A 195 -2.97 -8.14 10.16
N GLY A 196 -2.22 -8.62 9.17
CA GLY A 196 -2.10 -10.04 8.86
C GLY A 196 -0.64 -10.48 8.89
N SER A 197 -0.41 -11.75 9.24
CA SER A 197 0.90 -12.39 9.18
C SER A 197 0.82 -13.63 8.29
N LEU A 198 1.65 -13.66 7.25
CA LEU A 198 1.80 -14.78 6.33
C LEU A 198 3.25 -15.24 6.32
N ILE A 199 3.49 -16.49 6.71
CA ILE A 199 4.80 -17.15 6.65
C ILE A 199 4.60 -18.43 5.84
N GLY A 200 5.46 -18.65 4.86
CA GLY A 200 5.40 -19.83 4.02
C GLY A 200 6.69 -20.07 3.25
N ASP A 201 6.80 -21.27 2.71
CA ASP A 201 7.88 -21.67 1.83
C ASP A 201 7.44 -21.50 0.38
N GLN A 202 8.15 -20.67 -0.37
CA GLN A 202 7.84 -20.36 -1.76
C GLN A 202 8.22 -21.50 -2.72
N THR A 203 9.17 -22.35 -2.34
CA THR A 203 9.62 -23.51 -3.14
C THR A 203 8.57 -24.60 -3.10
N THR A 204 8.11 -24.95 -1.91
CA THR A 204 7.07 -25.98 -1.71
C THR A 204 5.65 -25.42 -1.85
N ARG A 205 5.50 -24.09 -1.85
CA ARG A 205 4.22 -23.35 -1.78
C ARG A 205 3.43 -23.63 -0.50
N GLN A 206 4.09 -24.12 0.53
CA GLN A 206 3.45 -24.41 1.80
C GLN A 206 3.23 -23.11 2.58
N VAL A 207 2.00 -22.89 3.03
CA VAL A 207 1.66 -21.85 4.02
C VAL A 207 1.86 -22.45 5.41
N LEU A 208 2.74 -21.86 6.21
CA LEU A 208 3.06 -22.29 7.58
C LEU A 208 2.25 -21.51 8.61
N VAL A 209 2.12 -20.20 8.41
CA VAL A 209 1.33 -19.30 9.24
C VAL A 209 0.50 -18.41 8.34
N ASN A 210 -0.80 -18.31 8.60
CA ASN A 210 -1.70 -17.35 7.99
C ASN A 210 -2.71 -16.91 9.04
N THR A 211 -2.51 -15.72 9.60
CA THR A 211 -3.27 -15.24 10.76
C THR A 211 -3.60 -13.77 10.60
N VAL A 212 -4.72 -13.37 11.22
CA VAL A 212 -5.13 -11.97 11.34
C VAL A 212 -4.97 -11.59 12.81
N ASN A 213 -4.00 -10.73 13.10
CA ASN A 213 -3.58 -10.44 14.47
C ASN A 213 -3.55 -8.93 14.68
N GLY A 214 -4.66 -8.38 15.17
CA GLY A 214 -4.76 -6.98 15.54
C GLY A 214 -5.23 -6.06 14.42
N HIS A 215 -5.37 -4.79 14.79
CA HIS A 215 -5.88 -3.73 13.93
C HIS A 215 -5.25 -2.39 14.34
N SER A 216 -5.36 -1.40 13.47
CA SER A 216 -5.13 0.00 13.80
C SER A 216 -6.25 0.84 13.22
N VAL A 217 -6.63 1.91 13.93
CA VAL A 217 -7.53 2.92 13.38
C VAL A 217 -6.76 4.22 13.29
N ARG A 218 -6.93 4.90 12.16
CA ARG A 218 -6.41 6.25 11.95
C ARG A 218 -7.59 7.14 11.64
N SER A 219 -7.71 8.23 12.37
CA SER A 219 -8.75 9.23 12.15
C SER A 219 -8.12 10.52 11.65
N LYS A 220 -8.80 11.21 10.76
CA LYS A 220 -8.38 12.53 10.26
C LYS A 220 -9.59 13.45 10.18
N ALA A 221 -9.35 14.75 10.23
CA ALA A 221 -10.39 15.74 9.94
C ALA A 221 -11.01 15.46 8.56
N ALA A 222 -12.34 15.43 8.48
CA ALA A 222 -13.07 15.09 7.27
C ALA A 222 -12.80 16.07 6.11
N SER A 223 -12.39 17.30 6.43
CA SER A 223 -11.95 18.32 5.48
C SER A 223 -10.57 18.05 4.86
N ARG A 224 -9.81 17.07 5.35
CA ARG A 224 -8.47 16.76 4.85
C ARG A 224 -8.46 15.56 3.91
N ASN A 225 -7.84 15.73 2.76
CA ASN A 225 -7.59 14.64 1.82
C ASN A 225 -6.55 13.63 2.36
N MET A 226 -5.49 14.09 3.02
CA MET A 226 -4.40 13.25 3.53
C MET A 226 -4.50 12.94 5.04
N GLY A 227 -4.21 11.69 5.43
CA GLY A 227 -4.41 11.17 6.79
C GLY A 227 -3.21 10.50 7.45
N GLY A 228 -2.00 10.67 6.92
CA GLY A 228 -0.80 10.06 7.48
C GLY A 228 -0.55 10.51 8.93
N ILE A 229 -0.25 9.58 9.83
CA ILE A 229 0.06 9.90 11.23
C ILE A 229 1.41 10.62 11.33
N CYS A 230 2.45 10.04 10.74
CA CYS A 230 3.81 10.61 10.78
C CYS A 230 3.94 11.95 10.06
N SER A 231 3.06 12.24 9.11
CA SER A 231 3.00 13.54 8.42
C SER A 231 2.11 14.57 9.13
N GLY A 232 1.53 14.23 10.30
CA GLY A 232 0.65 15.12 11.06
C GLY A 232 -0.76 15.29 10.47
N GLY A 233 -1.11 14.51 9.44
CA GLY A 233 -2.41 14.54 8.77
C GLY A 233 -3.54 13.96 9.62
N GLY A 234 -3.26 12.87 10.34
CA GLY A 234 -4.23 12.14 11.18
C GLY A 234 -3.83 12.03 12.65
N VAL A 235 -4.61 11.25 13.41
CA VAL A 235 -4.38 10.81 14.79
C VAL A 235 -4.65 9.30 14.90
N ILE A 236 -4.01 8.64 15.86
CA ILE A 236 -4.31 7.24 16.18
C ILE A 236 -5.66 7.19 16.90
N ASP A 237 -6.44 6.15 16.61
CA ASP A 237 -7.77 5.96 17.17
C ASP A 237 -7.99 4.48 17.55
N SER A 238 -9.14 4.19 18.15
CA SER A 238 -9.61 2.85 18.50
C SER A 238 -11.02 2.60 17.98
N VAL A 239 -11.40 1.33 17.84
CA VAL A 239 -12.75 0.96 17.38
C VAL A 239 -13.69 0.82 18.58
N MET A 240 -14.84 1.48 18.52
CA MET A 240 -16.00 1.13 19.34
C MET A 240 -16.97 0.32 18.49
N LEU A 241 -17.13 -0.97 18.81
CA LEU A 241 -18.11 -1.83 18.17
C LEU A 241 -19.49 -1.55 18.76
N PHE A 242 -20.49 -1.46 17.90
CA PHE A 242 -21.89 -1.31 18.30
C PHE A 242 -22.77 -2.24 17.45
N PRO A 243 -23.93 -2.67 17.99
CA PRO A 243 -24.90 -3.48 17.25
C PRO A 243 -25.40 -2.77 15.98
N SER A 244 -25.44 -3.49 14.85
CA SER A 244 -25.82 -2.89 13.56
C SER A 244 -27.26 -2.38 13.50
N ASN A 245 -28.15 -2.88 14.36
CA ASN A 245 -29.54 -2.42 14.50
C ASN A 245 -29.66 -1.01 15.12
N GLU A 246 -28.59 -0.47 15.69
CA GLU A 246 -28.57 0.88 16.28
C GLU A 246 -28.29 1.99 15.24
N PHE A 247 -28.09 1.64 13.95
CA PHE A 247 -27.70 2.57 12.89
C PHE A 247 -28.74 2.76 11.76
N ASN A 248 -30.00 2.37 12.00
CA ASN A 248 -31.11 2.61 11.06
C ASN A 248 -31.82 3.93 11.32
#